data_AF-A0AA42L7E6-F1
#
_entry.id   AF-A0AA42L7E6-F1
#
_cell.length_a   1.000
_cell.length_b   1.000
_cell.length_c   1.000
_cell.angle_alpha   90.00
_cell.angle_beta   90.00
_cell.angle_gamma   90.00
#
_symmetry.space_group_name_H-M   'P 1'
#
loop_
_entity.id
_entity.type
_entity.pdbx_description
1 polymer ?
#
loop_
_entity_poly.entity_id
_entity_poly.type
_entity_poly.pdbx_seq_one_letter_code
_entity_poly.pdbx_strand_id
1 'polypeptide(L)'
;MASGGGDWKDMYNAAEHGDAACVRYHLSAGVDVDYQHPEVMQTALVASLLQGHAEVARLLLEHGADPNLPAELGNLSPLQAAQSRGHAELLPLLQAYGAVARPAPAPVWWQRWLLL
;
A
#
# COMPACT_ATOMS: atom_id res chain seq x y z
N MET A 1 -13.98 -26.71 7.15
CA MET A 1 -12.85 -25.79 6.91
C MET A 1 -13.50 -24.49 6.49
N ALA A 2 -13.39 -23.42 7.27
CA ALA A 2 -14.21 -22.22 7.09
C ALA A 2 -13.81 -21.49 5.80
N SER A 3 -14.50 -21.76 4.70
CA SER A 3 -14.35 -21.07 3.41
C SER A 3 -15.28 -19.85 3.30
N GLY A 4 -15.43 -19.10 4.40
CA GLY A 4 -16.44 -18.02 4.51
C GLY A 4 -15.92 -16.68 5.05
N GLY A 5 -14.62 -16.54 5.30
CA GLY A 5 -13.97 -15.26 5.58
C GLY A 5 -13.22 -14.81 4.34
N GLY A 6 -13.23 -13.51 4.03
CA GLY A 6 -12.70 -12.98 2.78
C GLY A 6 -11.29 -13.48 2.43
N ASP A 7 -11.03 -13.70 1.15
CA ASP A 7 -9.71 -14.07 0.64
C ASP A 7 -8.89 -12.79 0.38
N TRP A 8 -7.69 -12.71 0.97
CA TRP A 8 -6.77 -11.59 0.76
C TRP A 8 -6.35 -11.47 -0.71
N LYS A 9 -6.34 -12.57 -1.45
CA LYS A 9 -6.03 -12.62 -2.89
C LYS A 9 -7.13 -11.94 -3.68
N ASP A 10 -8.38 -12.21 -3.34
CA ASP A 10 -9.54 -11.57 -3.99
C ASP A 10 -9.59 -10.07 -3.65
N MET A 11 -9.30 -9.70 -2.40
CA MET A 11 -9.17 -8.28 -2.02
C MET A 11 -8.05 -7.58 -2.81
N TYR A 12 -6.89 -8.23 -2.97
CA TYR A 12 -5.78 -7.70 -3.76
C TYR A 12 -6.18 -7.49 -5.23
N ASN A 13 -6.77 -8.52 -5.86
CA ASN A 13 -7.22 -8.45 -7.24
C ASN A 13 -8.28 -7.34 -7.41
N ALA A 14 -9.23 -7.22 -6.48
CA ALA A 14 -10.21 -6.14 -6.48
C ALA A 14 -9.54 -4.77 -6.40
N ALA A 15 -8.51 -4.62 -5.57
CA ALA A 15 -7.79 -3.36 -5.45
C ALA A 15 -6.99 -3.01 -6.71
N GLU A 16 -6.41 -4.01 -7.38
CA GLU A 16 -5.72 -3.85 -8.67
C GLU A 16 -6.65 -3.45 -9.82
N HIS A 17 -7.92 -3.89 -9.79
CA HIS A 17 -8.93 -3.59 -10.82
C HIS A 17 -9.84 -2.40 -10.46
N GLY A 18 -9.68 -1.82 -9.27
CA GLY A 18 -10.48 -0.68 -8.83
C GLY A 18 -11.88 -1.03 -8.31
N ASP A 19 -12.15 -2.29 -7.96
CA ASP A 19 -13.44 -2.73 -7.42
C ASP A 19 -13.56 -2.41 -5.92
N ALA A 20 -13.95 -1.18 -5.63
CA ALA A 20 -14.15 -0.69 -4.26
C ALA A 20 -15.24 -1.45 -3.50
N ALA A 21 -16.24 -2.02 -4.18
CA ALA A 21 -17.31 -2.77 -3.52
C ALA A 21 -16.78 -4.12 -3.00
N CYS A 22 -16.00 -4.83 -3.82
CA CYS A 22 -15.35 -6.07 -3.42
C CYS A 22 -14.32 -5.83 -2.32
N VAL A 23 -13.48 -4.79 -2.43
CA VAL A 23 -12.54 -4.41 -1.36
C VAL A 23 -13.28 -4.15 -0.04
N ARG A 24 -14.39 -3.38 -0.07
CA ARG A 24 -15.19 -3.11 1.13
C ARG A 24 -15.74 -4.40 1.76
N TYR A 25 -16.22 -5.33 0.94
CA TYR A 25 -16.70 -6.63 1.40
C TYR A 25 -15.60 -7.39 2.15
N HIS A 26 -14.41 -7.54 1.55
CA HIS A 26 -13.30 -8.26 2.18
C HIS A 26 -12.82 -7.60 3.48
N LEU A 27 -12.73 -6.26 3.52
CA LEU A 27 -12.40 -5.53 4.75
C LEU A 27 -13.45 -5.77 5.84
N SER A 28 -14.75 -5.75 5.50
CA SER A 28 -15.82 -6.06 6.45
C SER A 28 -15.82 -7.51 6.93
N ALA A 29 -15.25 -8.42 6.14
CA ALA A 29 -15.06 -9.82 6.51
C ALA A 29 -13.81 -10.05 7.40
N GLY A 30 -13.08 -8.97 7.74
CA GLY A 30 -11.93 -9.02 8.64
C GLY A 30 -10.62 -9.42 7.95
N VAL A 31 -10.52 -9.28 6.63
CA VAL A 31 -9.23 -9.41 5.93
C VAL A 31 -8.29 -8.34 6.44
N ASP A 32 -7.05 -8.74 6.76
CA ASP A 32 -5.99 -7.81 7.13
C ASP A 32 -5.68 -6.87 5.95
N VAL A 33 -5.91 -5.58 6.17
CA VAL A 33 -5.77 -4.52 5.17
C VAL A 33 -4.33 -4.37 4.67
N ASP A 34 -3.36 -4.69 5.54
CA ASP A 34 -1.93 -4.58 5.26
C ASP A 34 -1.31 -5.93 4.84
N TYR A 35 -2.15 -6.95 4.63
CA TYR A 35 -1.66 -8.24 4.14
C TYR A 35 -0.92 -8.06 2.81
N GLN A 36 0.33 -8.52 2.81
CA GLN A 36 1.16 -8.50 1.61
C GLN A 36 0.96 -9.79 0.83
N HIS A 37 0.51 -9.66 -0.42
CA HIS A 37 0.34 -10.80 -1.30
C HIS A 37 1.71 -11.50 -1.49
N PRO A 38 1.87 -12.78 -1.11
CA PRO A 38 3.19 -13.41 -0.97
C PRO A 38 3.94 -13.59 -2.29
N GLU A 39 3.23 -13.71 -3.42
CA GLU A 39 3.86 -13.89 -4.74
C GLU A 39 4.31 -12.58 -5.40
N VAL A 40 3.54 -11.49 -5.23
CA VAL A 40 3.87 -10.16 -5.81
C VAL A 40 4.54 -9.22 -4.81
N MET A 41 4.46 -9.55 -3.53
CA MET A 41 5.09 -8.88 -2.39
C MET A 41 4.63 -7.42 -2.22
N GLN A 42 3.31 -7.18 -2.37
CA GLN A 42 2.66 -5.87 -2.32
C GLN A 42 1.36 -5.93 -1.51
N THR A 43 0.97 -4.81 -0.88
CA THR A 43 -0.35 -4.65 -0.26
C THR A 43 -1.40 -4.24 -1.30
N ALA A 44 -2.67 -4.42 -0.95
CA ALA A 44 -3.79 -3.89 -1.74
C ALA A 44 -3.68 -2.36 -1.94
N LEU A 45 -3.15 -1.64 -0.96
CA LEU A 45 -2.95 -0.19 -1.06
C LEU A 45 -1.94 0.12 -2.17
N VAL A 46 -0.77 -0.53 -2.17
CA VAL A 46 0.24 -0.33 -3.22
C VAL A 46 -0.31 -0.64 -4.61
N ALA A 47 -1.04 -1.74 -4.77
CA ALA A 47 -1.65 -2.10 -6.06
C ALA A 47 -2.62 -1.01 -6.55
N SER A 48 -3.52 -0.53 -5.70
CA SER A 48 -4.45 0.54 -6.06
C SER A 48 -3.76 1.84 -6.47
N LEU A 49 -2.61 2.17 -5.86
CA LEU A 49 -1.84 3.37 -6.16
C LEU A 49 -1.06 3.25 -7.47
N LEU A 50 -0.53 2.07 -7.78
CA LEU A 50 0.12 1.79 -9.07
C LEU A 50 -0.86 1.90 -10.23
N GLN A 51 -2.14 1.57 -9.99
CA GLN A 51 -3.19 1.58 -10.99
C GLN A 51 -4.03 2.86 -11.00
N GLY A 52 -3.80 3.78 -10.05
CA GLY A 52 -4.49 5.07 -9.97
C GLY A 52 -5.91 5.01 -9.41
N HIS A 53 -6.28 3.94 -8.70
CA HIS A 53 -7.62 3.73 -8.16
C HIS A 53 -7.84 4.51 -6.87
N ALA A 54 -8.09 5.82 -7.01
CA ALA A 54 -8.26 6.78 -5.90
C ALA A 54 -9.30 6.35 -4.86
N GLU A 55 -10.44 5.79 -5.31
CA GLU A 55 -11.52 5.35 -4.42
C GLU A 55 -11.10 4.16 -3.57
N VAL A 56 -10.44 3.16 -4.17
CA VAL A 56 -9.90 2.01 -3.46
C VAL A 56 -8.81 2.44 -2.48
N ALA A 57 -7.88 3.30 -2.91
CA ALA A 57 -6.82 3.80 -2.04
C ALA A 57 -7.39 4.51 -0.81
N ARG A 58 -8.40 5.38 -1.02
CA ARG A 58 -9.12 6.05 0.08
C ARG A 58 -9.77 5.03 1.02
N LEU A 59 -10.49 4.06 0.47
CA LEU A 59 -11.18 3.04 1.27
C LEU A 59 -10.20 2.25 2.14
N LEU A 60 -9.07 1.80 1.58
CA LEU A 60 -8.06 1.05 2.33
C LEU A 60 -7.47 1.91 3.46
N LEU A 61 -7.18 3.19 3.19
CA LEU A 61 -6.68 4.13 4.20
C LEU A 61 -7.71 4.41 5.31
N GLU A 62 -9.00 4.55 4.96
CA GLU A 62 -10.10 4.71 5.93
C GLU A 62 -10.24 3.48 6.84
N HIS A 63 -9.85 2.30 6.34
CA HIS A 63 -9.80 1.05 7.09
C HIS A 63 -8.46 0.79 7.79
N GLY A 64 -7.56 1.77 7.82
CA GLY A 64 -6.33 1.73 8.61
C GLY A 64 -5.12 1.11 7.90
N ALA A 65 -5.13 0.99 6.58
CA ALA A 65 -3.93 0.62 5.82
C ALA A 65 -2.75 1.55 6.18
N ASP A 66 -1.56 0.99 6.42
CA ASP A 66 -0.38 1.79 6.70
C ASP A 66 0.08 2.53 5.42
N PRO A 67 -0.01 3.87 5.38
CA PRO A 67 0.37 4.66 4.21
C PRO A 67 1.89 4.71 3.98
N ASN A 68 2.68 4.11 4.87
CA ASN A 68 4.14 4.05 4.80
C ASN A 68 4.68 2.62 4.60
N LEU A 69 3.84 1.58 4.64
CA LEU A 69 4.26 0.20 4.46
C LEU A 69 4.73 -0.02 3.00
N PRO A 70 6.04 -0.24 2.77
CA PRO A 70 6.53 -0.41 1.41
C PRO A 70 6.20 -1.80 0.87
N ALA A 71 6.08 -1.90 -0.45
CA ALA A 71 6.20 -3.18 -1.13
C ALA A 71 7.58 -3.78 -0.85
N GLU A 72 7.65 -5.05 -0.46
CA GLU A 72 8.94 -5.71 -0.26
C GLU A 72 9.69 -5.86 -1.59
N LEU A 73 8.97 -6.16 -2.68
CA LEU A 73 9.58 -6.17 -4.00
C LEU A 73 9.84 -4.74 -4.48
N GLY A 74 11.13 -4.42 -4.68
CA GLY A 74 11.56 -3.09 -5.13
C GLY A 74 11.60 -2.02 -4.04
N ASN A 75 11.15 -2.33 -2.82
CA ASN A 75 11.18 -1.42 -1.66
C ASN A 75 10.50 -0.06 -1.96
N LEU A 76 9.37 -0.12 -2.67
CA LEU A 76 8.59 1.04 -3.08
C LEU A 76 7.64 1.44 -1.96
N SER A 77 7.80 2.65 -1.43
CA SER A 77 6.81 3.24 -0.53
C SER A 77 5.50 3.56 -1.28
N PRO A 78 4.34 3.63 -0.59
CA PRO A 78 3.07 4.00 -1.22
C PRO A 78 3.14 5.35 -1.98
N LEU A 79 3.85 6.35 -1.47
CA LEU A 79 4.08 7.62 -2.19
C LEU A 79 4.85 7.42 -3.51
N GLN A 80 5.90 6.58 -3.49
CA GLN A 80 6.67 6.27 -4.70
C GLN A 80 5.86 5.45 -5.70
N ALA A 81 4.99 4.54 -5.23
CA ALA A 81 4.11 3.76 -6.08
C ALA A 81 3.19 4.68 -6.90
N ALA A 82 2.50 5.63 -6.24
CA ALA A 82 1.65 6.62 -6.90
C ALA A 82 2.43 7.46 -7.93
N GLN A 83 3.65 7.90 -7.58
CA GLN A 83 4.50 8.68 -8.49
C GLN A 83 5.00 7.89 -9.70
N SER A 84 5.35 6.61 -9.52
CA SER A 84 5.99 5.78 -10.56
C SER A 84 5.14 5.58 -11.81
N ARG A 85 3.82 5.75 -11.67
CA ARG A 85 2.81 5.58 -12.72
C ARG A 85 2.12 6.88 -13.10
N GLY A 86 2.53 8.01 -12.52
CA GLY A 86 2.00 9.33 -12.83
C GLY A 86 0.76 9.74 -12.03
N HIS A 87 0.38 8.98 -11.00
CA HIS A 87 -0.77 9.24 -10.14
C HIS A 87 -0.46 10.23 -8.99
N ALA A 88 0.23 11.32 -9.32
CA ALA A 88 0.66 12.33 -8.35
C ALA A 88 -0.53 13.02 -7.65
N GLU A 89 -1.72 12.98 -8.24
CA GLU A 89 -2.98 13.43 -7.66
C GLU A 89 -3.38 12.66 -6.39
N LEU A 90 -2.82 11.46 -6.15
CA LEU A 90 -3.06 10.66 -4.95
C LEU A 90 -2.12 11.01 -3.79
N LEU A 91 -1.08 11.81 -4.02
CA LEU A 91 -0.14 12.22 -2.96
C LEU A 91 -0.82 13.02 -1.84
N PRO A 92 -1.70 14.00 -2.12
CA PRO A 92 -2.42 14.71 -1.07
C PRO A 92 -3.30 13.77 -0.23
N LEU A 93 -3.89 12.74 -0.85
CA LEU A 93 -4.66 11.72 -0.14
C LEU A 93 -3.76 10.95 0.82
N LEU A 94 -2.66 10.38 0.34
CA LEU A 94 -1.70 9.64 1.17
C LEU A 94 -1.14 10.50 2.32
N GLN A 95 -0.78 11.74 2.03
CA GLN A 95 -0.27 12.68 3.03
C GLN A 95 -1.31 13.02 4.10
N ALA A 96 -2.59 13.14 3.73
CA ALA A 96 -3.67 13.36 4.70
C ALA A 96 -3.81 12.21 5.70
N TYR A 97 -3.39 10.99 5.32
CA TYR A 97 -3.35 9.82 6.20
C TYR A 97 -1.98 9.62 6.88
N GLY A 98 -1.03 10.53 6.71
CA GLY A 98 0.27 10.48 7.38
C GLY A 98 1.37 9.77 6.57
N ALA A 99 1.21 9.62 5.26
CA ALA A 99 2.31 9.19 4.41
C ALA A 99 3.45 10.22 4.44
N VAL A 100 4.67 9.76 4.69
CA VAL A 100 5.87 10.58 4.67
C VAL A 100 6.81 10.13 3.57
N ALA A 101 7.46 11.09 2.90
CA ALA A 101 8.51 10.76 1.95
C ALA A 101 9.64 10.07 2.71
N ARG A 102 10.06 8.89 2.25
CA ARG A 102 11.18 8.19 2.86
C ARG A 102 12.41 9.10 2.88
N PRO A 103 13.10 9.27 4.01
CA PRO A 103 14.33 10.06 4.05
C PRO A 103 15.38 9.42 3.13
N ALA A 104 16.16 10.26 2.45
CA ALA A 104 17.28 9.79 1.63
C ALA A 104 18.22 8.95 2.50
N PRO A 105 18.75 7.82 2.00
CA PRO A 105 19.71 7.03 2.77
C PRO A 105 20.87 7.93 3.17
N ALA A 106 21.25 7.88 4.44
CA ALA A 106 22.39 8.64 4.94
C ALA A 106 23.61 8.32 4.07
N PRO A 107 24.39 9.34 3.65
CA PRO A 107 25.53 9.08 2.79
C PRO A 107 26.49 8.11 3.48
N VAL A 108 27.03 7.14 2.72
CA VAL A 108 27.89 6.06 3.23
C VAL A 108 29.08 6.56 4.07
N TRP A 109 29.53 7.79 3.85
CA TRP A 109 30.60 8.39 4.65
C TRP A 109 30.14 8.77 6.08
N TRP A 110 28.85 8.93 6.38
CA TRP A 110 28.32 9.12 7.75
C TRP A 110 28.34 7.84 8.58
N GLN A 111 28.24 6.66 7.95
CA GLN A 111 28.27 5.38 8.67
C GLN A 111 29.66 5.05 9.23
N ARG A 112 30.72 5.65 8.69
CA ARG A 112 32.10 5.49 9.18
C ARG A 112 32.41 6.24 10.48
N TRP A 113 31.58 7.19 10.89
CA TRP A 113 31.79 8.02 12.08
C TRP A 113 30.90 7.64 13.27
N LEU A 114 29.96 6.70 13.11
CA LEU A 114 29.06 6.22 14.16
C LEU A 114 29.54 4.95 14.87
N LEU A 115 30.69 4.39 14.45
CA LEU A 115 31.29 3.16 15.00
C LEU A 115 32.63 3.41 15.71
N LEU A 116 32.98 4.68 15.98
CA LEU A 116 34.12 5.12 16.80
C LEU A 116 33.59 5.96 17.97
#